data_AF-A0A5J4XP24-F1
#
_entry.id   AF-A0A5J4XP24-F1
#
_cell.length_a   1.000
_cell.length_b   1.000
_cell.length_c   1.000
_cell.angle_alpha   90.00
_cell.angle_beta   90.00
_cell.angle_gamma   90.00
#
_symmetry.space_group_name_H-M   'P 1'
#
loop_
_entity.id
_entity.type
_entity.pdbx_description
1 polymer ?
#
loop_
_entity_poly.entity_id
_entity_poly.type
_entity_poly.pdbx_seq_one_letter_code
_entity_poly.pdbx_strand_id
1 'polypeptide(L)'
;MATQAGAQPQRQASVDTVTFAKQAGKMKVATNKAAIRLHDRVNLCALPLIGVLSVAGLLGYYDASKVTNMMLSYIVADLVWVWVEPGCLPSMPGTIMTHHLVTIILLLFPLRFPGFHHYTCWDAIVEINTFFMIARRQFPAQRKGCSTFDTILKQYTCQCIIRSGLHKTIVICNDNNATEAGTWFKQSASGPRTGGLRPAN
;
A
#
# COMPACT_ATOMS: atom_id res chain seq x y z
N MET A 1 -5.75 73.15 -5.30
CA MET A 1 -4.77 72.24 -4.65
C MET A 1 -5.30 70.83 -4.80
N ALA A 2 -4.60 70.00 -5.58
CA ALA A 2 -5.01 68.65 -5.91
C ALA A 2 -4.56 67.67 -4.81
N THR A 3 -5.49 66.90 -4.27
CA THR A 3 -5.18 65.81 -3.34
C THR A 3 -5.29 64.50 -4.10
N GLN A 4 -4.16 63.91 -4.45
CA GLN A 4 -4.04 62.48 -4.71
C GLN A 4 -3.71 61.77 -3.40
N ALA A 5 -4.29 60.57 -3.20
CA ALA A 5 -3.58 59.33 -2.84
C ALA A 5 -4.44 58.42 -1.96
N GLY A 6 -4.44 57.11 -2.27
CA GLY A 6 -4.69 56.08 -1.27
C GLY A 6 -5.39 54.80 -1.77
N ALA A 7 -4.67 53.91 -2.45
CA ALA A 7 -5.00 52.47 -2.60
C ALA A 7 -3.73 51.73 -3.05
N GLN A 8 -3.30 50.55 -2.59
CA GLN A 8 -3.69 49.55 -1.58
C GLN A 8 -2.47 48.58 -1.46
N PRO A 9 -2.11 48.00 -0.29
CA PRO A 9 -0.98 47.07 -0.18
C PRO A 9 -1.34 45.60 0.18
N GLN A 10 -2.50 45.06 -0.26
CA GLN A 10 -2.94 43.72 0.16
C GLN A 10 -2.78 42.57 -0.86
N ARG A 11 -2.38 42.85 -2.11
CA ARG A 11 -2.38 41.82 -3.16
C ARG A 11 -1.09 41.00 -3.26
N GLN A 12 0.03 41.48 -2.74
CA GLN A 12 1.32 40.77 -2.83
C GLN A 12 1.39 39.56 -1.88
N ALA A 13 0.89 39.68 -0.64
CA ALA A 13 1.05 38.63 0.37
C ALA A 13 0.35 37.30 0.03
N SER A 14 -0.75 37.32 -0.74
CA SER A 14 -1.47 36.08 -1.10
C SER A 14 -0.83 35.30 -2.24
N VAL A 15 -0.01 35.94 -3.08
CA VAL A 15 0.64 35.28 -4.24
C VAL A 15 1.84 34.46 -3.79
N ASP A 16 2.57 34.96 -2.78
CA ASP A 16 3.76 34.29 -2.27
C ASP A 16 3.38 32.97 -1.57
N THR A 17 2.33 32.96 -0.74
CA THR A 17 1.88 31.75 -0.02
C THR A 17 1.44 30.62 -0.96
N VAL A 18 0.74 30.96 -2.05
CA VAL A 18 0.29 29.98 -3.06
C VAL A 18 1.48 29.41 -3.85
N THR A 19 2.52 30.21 -4.06
CA THR A 19 3.74 29.78 -4.78
C THR A 19 4.59 28.84 -3.93
N PHE A 20 4.72 29.11 -2.62
CA PHE A 20 5.39 28.20 -1.68
C PHE A 20 4.65 26.87 -1.52
N ALA A 21 3.32 26.87 -1.42
CA ALA A 21 2.52 25.63 -1.36
C ALA A 21 2.66 24.78 -2.64
N LYS A 22 2.77 25.44 -3.81
CA LYS A 22 2.94 24.76 -5.10
C LYS A 22 4.36 24.20 -5.29
N GLN A 23 5.38 24.81 -4.68
CA GLN A 23 6.76 24.30 -4.70
C GLN A 23 6.99 23.18 -3.68
N ALA A 24 6.35 23.22 -2.51
CA ALA A 24 6.39 22.14 -1.53
C ALA A 24 5.81 20.82 -2.09
N GLY A 25 4.84 20.88 -3.00
CA GLY A 25 4.28 19.71 -3.69
C GLY A 25 5.16 19.08 -4.78
N LYS A 26 6.34 19.65 -5.08
CA LYS A 26 7.17 19.27 -6.24
C LYS A 26 8.62 18.89 -5.93
N MET A 27 8.99 18.70 -4.67
CA MET A 27 10.28 18.07 -4.37
C MET A 27 10.22 16.58 -4.70
N LYS A 28 10.62 16.22 -5.92
CA LYS A 28 11.03 14.86 -6.24
C LYS A 28 12.30 14.57 -5.45
N VAL A 29 12.19 13.75 -4.40
CA VAL A 29 13.36 13.16 -3.73
C VAL A 29 14.17 12.43 -4.81
N ALA A 30 15.45 12.77 -4.93
CA ALA A 30 16.34 12.13 -5.89
C ALA A 30 16.48 10.64 -5.51
N THR A 31 16.15 9.75 -6.44
CA THR A 31 16.15 8.30 -6.20
C THR A 31 17.56 7.72 -6.28
N ASN A 32 17.93 6.92 -5.29
CA ASN A 32 19.22 6.24 -5.23
C ASN A 32 19.07 4.79 -5.70
N LYS A 33 19.53 4.51 -6.93
CA LYS A 33 19.37 3.18 -7.56
C LYS A 33 20.02 2.05 -6.75
N ALA A 34 21.14 2.32 -6.07
CA ALA A 34 21.81 1.32 -5.25
C ALA A 34 20.99 1.01 -3.99
N ALA A 35 20.48 2.05 -3.32
CA ALA A 35 19.60 1.91 -2.17
C ALA A 35 18.30 1.16 -2.52
N ILE A 36 17.68 1.50 -3.66
CA ILE A 36 16.49 0.78 -4.17
C ILE A 36 16.76 -0.71 -4.33
N ARG A 37 17.89 -1.08 -4.96
CA ARG A 37 18.23 -2.49 -5.18
C ARG A 37 18.50 -3.23 -3.87
N LEU A 38 19.16 -2.58 -2.92
CA LEU A 38 19.45 -3.18 -1.63
C LEU A 38 18.16 -3.40 -0.83
N HIS A 39 17.31 -2.39 -0.74
CA HIS A 39 16.00 -2.46 -0.08
C HIS A 39 15.12 -3.55 -0.71
N ASP A 40 14.99 -3.54 -2.04
CA ASP A 40 14.21 -4.55 -2.76
C ASP A 40 14.76 -5.97 -2.51
N ARG A 41 16.08 -6.18 -2.48
CA ARG A 41 16.69 -7.49 -2.21
C ARG A 41 16.43 -7.98 -0.79
N VAL A 42 16.54 -7.10 0.20
CA VAL A 42 16.23 -7.44 1.60
C VAL A 42 14.76 -7.86 1.70
N ASN A 43 13.84 -7.10 1.11
CA ASN A 43 12.41 -7.42 1.13
C ASN A 43 12.07 -8.67 0.33
N LEU A 44 12.79 -8.95 -0.76
CA LEU A 44 12.62 -10.17 -1.55
C LEU A 44 13.01 -11.43 -0.76
N CYS A 45 13.86 -11.31 0.27
CA CYS A 45 14.19 -12.42 1.17
C CYS A 45 13.28 -12.44 2.42
N ALA A 46 13.05 -11.28 3.03
CA ALA A 46 12.31 -11.17 4.29
C ALA A 46 10.83 -11.50 4.14
N LEU A 47 10.15 -10.94 3.12
CA LEU A 47 8.71 -11.09 2.95
C LEU A 47 8.27 -12.54 2.70
N PRO A 48 8.94 -13.34 1.84
CA PRO A 48 8.59 -14.76 1.69
C PRO A 48 8.78 -15.56 2.98
N LEU A 49 9.84 -15.28 3.73
CA LEU A 49 10.10 -15.97 5.00
C LEU A 49 8.97 -15.69 6.00
N ILE A 50 8.61 -14.41 6.16
CA ILE A 50 7.49 -13.99 7.02
C ILE A 50 6.18 -14.60 6.52
N GLY A 51 5.93 -14.60 5.20
CA GLY A 51 4.75 -15.20 4.59
C GLY A 51 4.62 -16.70 4.88
N VAL A 52 5.71 -17.47 4.75
CA VAL A 52 5.73 -18.90 5.08
C VAL A 52 5.47 -19.14 6.57
N LEU A 53 6.13 -18.38 7.45
CA LEU A 53 5.89 -18.47 8.90
C LEU A 53 4.46 -18.09 9.28
N SER A 54 3.86 -17.14 8.56
CA SER A 54 2.47 -16.72 8.76
C SER A 54 1.48 -17.82 8.37
N VAL A 55 1.70 -18.47 7.23
CA VAL A 55 0.90 -19.65 6.83
C VAL A 55 1.07 -20.78 7.85
N ALA A 56 2.29 -21.07 8.28
CA ALA A 56 2.55 -22.05 9.33
C ALA A 56 1.84 -21.68 10.65
N GLY A 57 1.82 -20.40 11.00
CA GLY A 57 1.12 -19.86 12.17
C GLY A 57 -0.40 -19.98 12.10
N LEU A 58 -0.99 -19.85 10.91
CA LEU A 58 -2.43 -20.08 10.70
C LEU A 58 -2.80 -21.55 10.78
N LEU A 59 -1.92 -22.44 10.32
CA LEU A 59 -2.11 -23.89 10.37
C LEU A 59 -1.81 -24.49 11.75
N GLY A 60 -1.33 -23.69 12.70
CA GLY A 60 -0.96 -24.15 14.04
C GLY A 60 0.40 -24.87 14.12
N TYR A 61 1.19 -24.87 13.04
CA TYR A 61 2.54 -25.44 13.02
C TYR A 61 3.61 -24.50 13.59
N TYR A 62 3.29 -23.21 13.73
CA TYR A 62 4.20 -22.21 14.28
C TYR A 62 3.47 -21.26 15.24
N ASP A 63 4.17 -20.70 16.21
CA ASP A 63 3.59 -19.80 17.19
C ASP A 63 3.29 -18.43 16.56
N ALA A 64 2.00 -18.08 16.45
CA ALA A 64 1.55 -16.82 15.88
C ALA A 64 2.05 -15.59 16.66
N SER A 65 2.36 -15.72 17.96
CA SER A 65 2.95 -14.64 18.75
C SER A 65 4.36 -14.30 18.25
N LYS A 66 5.14 -15.32 17.87
CA LYS A 66 6.47 -15.11 17.28
C LYS A 66 6.37 -14.45 15.92
N VAL A 67 5.40 -14.84 15.09
CA VAL A 67 5.11 -14.17 13.81
C VAL A 67 4.79 -12.69 14.05
N THR A 68 3.97 -12.38 15.06
CA THR A 68 3.62 -11.00 15.42
C THR A 68 4.84 -10.16 15.77
N ASN A 69 5.72 -10.68 16.62
CA ASN A 69 6.96 -10.00 17.01
C ASN A 69 7.92 -9.83 15.84
N MET A 70 8.06 -10.84 14.97
CA MET A 70 8.88 -10.76 13.76
C MET A 70 8.35 -9.72 12.77
N MET A 71 7.03 -9.72 12.53
CA MET A 71 6.37 -8.78 11.63
C MET A 71 6.51 -7.34 12.14
N LEU A 72 6.27 -7.11 13.43
CA LEU A 72 6.46 -5.79 14.03
C LEU A 72 7.91 -5.31 13.91
N SER A 73 8.87 -6.17 14.22
CA SER A 73 10.30 -5.84 14.12
C SER A 73 10.70 -5.51 12.68
N TYR A 74 10.21 -6.27 11.71
CA TYR A 74 10.43 -6.03 10.29
C TYR A 74 9.85 -4.68 9.85
N ILE A 75 8.58 -4.39 10.16
CA ILE A 75 7.94 -3.13 9.76
C ILE A 75 8.60 -1.91 10.41
N VAL A 76 9.01 -2.01 11.68
CA VAL A 76 9.76 -0.94 12.36
C VAL A 76 11.12 -0.72 11.69
N ALA A 77 11.86 -1.79 11.39
CA ALA A 77 13.14 -1.69 10.70
C ALA A 77 12.99 -1.07 9.30
N ASP A 78 11.96 -1.48 8.54
CA ASP A 78 11.68 -0.96 7.20
C ASP A 78 11.28 0.53 7.25
N LEU A 79 10.45 0.92 8.22
CA LEU A 79 10.08 2.32 8.44
C LEU A 79 11.31 3.18 8.77
N VAL A 80 12.18 2.72 9.67
CA VAL A 80 13.44 3.43 10.00
C VAL A 80 14.34 3.53 8.77
N TRP A 81 14.46 2.46 7.98
CA TRP A 81 15.24 2.47 6.75
C TRP A 81 14.73 3.53 5.78
N VAL A 82 13.44 3.54 5.49
CA VAL A 82 12.81 4.50 4.56
C VAL A 82 12.91 5.93 5.09
N TRP A 83 12.87 6.12 6.42
CA TRP A 83 13.06 7.42 7.03
C TRP A 83 14.49 7.96 6.88
N VAL A 84 15.50 7.08 7.04
CA VAL A 84 16.92 7.44 6.88
C VAL A 84 17.29 7.64 5.41
N GLU A 85 16.80 6.79 4.50
CA GLU A 85 17.10 6.83 3.07
C GLU A 85 15.80 6.87 2.25
N PRO A 86 15.11 8.03 2.16
CA PRO A 86 13.86 8.14 1.40
C PRO A 86 14.05 7.92 -0.11
N GLY A 87 15.29 7.98 -0.60
CA GLY A 87 15.67 7.65 -1.97
C GLY A 87 15.66 6.15 -2.31
N CYS A 88 15.42 5.26 -1.33
CA CYS A 88 15.34 3.81 -1.54
C CYS A 88 14.01 3.35 -2.16
N LEU A 89 13.03 4.25 -2.32
CA LEU A 89 11.73 3.95 -2.92
C LEU A 89 11.55 4.73 -4.23
N PRO A 90 11.21 4.06 -5.34
CA PRO A 90 11.06 4.73 -6.64
C PRO A 90 9.80 5.60 -6.75
N SER A 91 8.77 5.32 -5.94
CA SER A 91 7.47 5.99 -6.03
C SER A 91 6.76 6.05 -4.67
N MET A 92 6.12 7.19 -4.38
CA MET A 92 5.23 7.43 -3.24
C MET A 92 5.76 6.99 -1.85
N PRO A 93 6.94 7.48 -1.41
CA PRO A 93 7.48 7.15 -0.09
C PRO A 93 6.51 7.50 1.05
N GLY A 94 5.76 8.61 0.94
CA GLY A 94 4.79 9.01 1.96
C GLY A 94 3.65 8.00 2.19
N THR A 95 3.15 7.36 1.12
CA THR A 95 2.10 6.33 1.25
C THR A 95 2.64 5.10 1.97
N ILE A 96 3.86 4.66 1.62
CA ILE A 96 4.51 3.50 2.24
C ILE A 96 4.81 3.77 3.72
N MET A 97 5.34 4.96 4.05
CA MET A 97 5.54 5.36 5.44
C MET A 97 4.23 5.40 6.23
N THR A 98 3.17 5.97 5.66
CA THR A 98 1.84 6.00 6.30
C THR A 98 1.30 4.61 6.53
N HIS A 99 1.44 3.70 5.55
CA HIS A 99 1.08 2.29 5.69
C HIS A 99 1.83 1.66 6.86
N HIS A 100 3.16 1.78 6.94
CA HIS A 100 3.93 1.21 8.05
C HIS A 100 3.51 1.77 9.41
N LEU A 101 3.24 3.07 9.53
CA LEU A 101 2.75 3.66 10.77
C LEU A 101 1.40 3.06 11.19
N VAL A 102 0.46 2.94 10.24
CA VAL A 102 -0.85 2.31 10.50
C VAL A 102 -0.68 0.83 10.86
N THR A 103 0.14 0.08 10.14
CA THR A 103 0.43 -1.33 10.43
C THR A 103 1.06 -1.50 11.81
N ILE A 104 2.00 -0.65 12.22
CA ILE A 104 2.57 -0.68 13.58
C ILE A 104 1.47 -0.50 14.62
N ILE A 105 0.61 0.51 14.46
CA ILE A 105 -0.52 0.77 15.38
C ILE A 105 -1.45 -0.45 15.45
N LEU A 106 -1.78 -1.04 14.30
CA LEU A 106 -2.61 -2.24 14.23
C LEU A 106 -1.96 -3.45 14.91
N LEU A 107 -0.64 -3.61 14.79
CA LEU A 107 0.13 -4.70 15.42
C LEU A 107 0.28 -4.54 16.94
N LEU A 108 0.12 -3.34 17.50
CA LEU A 108 0.06 -3.15 18.95
C LEU A 108 -1.16 -3.84 19.58
N PHE A 109 -2.25 -3.99 18.83
CA PHE A 109 -3.46 -4.68 19.31
C PHE A 109 -3.22 -6.18 19.59
N PRO A 110 -2.78 -7.02 18.64
CA PRO A 110 -2.46 -8.43 18.92
C PRO A 110 -1.30 -8.59 19.89
N LEU A 111 -0.39 -7.61 19.99
CA LEU A 111 0.66 -7.61 21.03
C LEU A 111 0.07 -7.44 22.44
N ARG A 112 -0.97 -6.62 22.59
CA ARG A 112 -1.67 -6.40 23.86
C ARG A 112 -2.65 -7.52 24.21
N PHE A 113 -3.24 -8.17 23.19
CA PHE A 113 -4.24 -9.22 23.33
C PHE A 113 -3.81 -10.50 22.58
N PRO A 114 -3.10 -11.43 23.25
CA PRO A 114 -2.48 -12.59 22.60
C PRO A 114 -3.44 -13.52 21.84
N GLY A 115 -4.73 -13.53 22.20
CA GLY A 115 -5.75 -14.29 21.47
C GLY A 115 -5.95 -13.85 20.01
N PHE A 116 -5.40 -12.70 19.62
CA PHE A 116 -5.57 -12.09 18.30
C PHE A 116 -4.32 -12.21 17.41
N HIS A 117 -3.27 -12.96 17.80
CA HIS A 117 -2.05 -13.09 16.99
C HIS A 117 -2.27 -13.68 15.58
N HIS A 118 -3.33 -14.48 15.38
CA HIS A 118 -3.67 -15.01 14.06
C HIS A 118 -4.06 -13.90 13.05
N TYR A 119 -4.55 -12.75 13.51
CA TYR A 119 -4.83 -11.61 12.64
C TYR A 119 -3.55 -11.04 12.03
N THR A 120 -2.43 -11.07 12.76
CA THR A 120 -1.13 -10.69 12.20
C THR A 120 -0.69 -11.67 11.12
N CYS A 121 -0.94 -12.97 11.28
CA CYS A 121 -0.62 -13.93 10.22
C CYS A 121 -1.45 -13.68 8.95
N TRP A 122 -2.74 -13.31 9.10
CA TRP A 122 -3.57 -12.91 7.95
C TRP A 122 -3.06 -11.64 7.28
N ASP A 123 -2.68 -10.63 8.06
CA ASP A 123 -2.10 -9.38 7.57
C ASP A 123 -0.78 -9.63 6.82
N ALA A 124 0.11 -10.44 7.36
CA ALA A 124 1.38 -10.79 6.73
C ALA A 124 1.22 -11.55 5.39
N ILE A 125 0.11 -12.27 5.17
CA ILE A 125 -0.19 -12.89 3.87
C ILE A 125 -0.50 -11.83 2.81
N VAL A 126 -1.11 -10.70 3.18
CA VAL A 126 -1.43 -9.65 2.20
C VAL A 126 -0.16 -9.00 1.63
N GLU A 127 0.92 -9.00 2.42
CA GLU A 127 2.23 -8.48 2.03
C GLU A 127 2.96 -9.36 0.99
N ILE A 128 2.47 -10.58 0.73
CA ILE A 128 2.94 -11.38 -0.41
C ILE A 128 2.63 -10.65 -1.73
N ASN A 129 1.57 -9.83 -1.78
CA ASN A 129 1.31 -8.99 -2.94
C ASN A 129 2.45 -7.97 -3.17
N THR A 130 2.92 -7.36 -2.08
CA THR A 130 4.07 -6.44 -2.06
C THR A 130 5.33 -7.16 -2.54
N PHE A 131 5.58 -8.39 -2.06
CA PHE A 131 6.69 -9.22 -2.54
C PHE A 131 6.66 -9.40 -4.06
N PHE A 132 5.52 -9.74 -4.66
CA PHE A 132 5.43 -9.91 -6.10
C PHE A 132 5.63 -8.61 -6.87
N MET A 133 5.16 -7.48 -6.35
CA MET A 133 5.45 -6.17 -6.94
C MET A 133 6.95 -5.88 -6.97
N ILE A 134 7.65 -6.16 -5.87
CA ILE A 134 9.11 -6.01 -5.75
C ILE A 134 9.85 -6.97 -6.70
N ALA A 135 9.45 -8.24 -6.72
CA ALA A 135 10.05 -9.26 -7.59
C ALA A 135 9.98 -8.85 -9.07
N ARG A 136 8.84 -8.32 -9.53
CA ARG A 136 8.68 -7.83 -10.90
C ARG A 136 9.58 -6.65 -11.26
N ARG A 137 9.98 -5.83 -10.28
CA ARG A 137 10.94 -4.74 -10.48
C ARG A 137 12.36 -5.28 -10.64
N GLN A 138 12.72 -6.30 -9.86
CA GLN A 138 14.06 -6.89 -9.86
C GLN A 138 14.29 -7.86 -11.04
N PHE A 139 13.24 -8.52 -11.54
CA PHE A 139 13.33 -9.50 -12.64
C PHE A 139 12.52 -9.08 -13.88
N PRO A 140 12.90 -8.00 -14.58
CA PRO A 140 12.17 -7.53 -15.76
C PRO A 140 12.16 -8.54 -16.92
N ALA A 141 13.13 -9.46 -16.97
CA ALA A 141 13.20 -10.52 -17.97
C ALA A 141 12.02 -11.51 -17.90
N GLN A 142 11.40 -11.69 -16.74
CA GLN A 142 10.26 -12.60 -16.54
C GLN A 142 8.90 -12.00 -16.99
N ARG A 143 8.84 -10.70 -17.36
CA ARG A 143 7.61 -10.05 -17.83
C ARG A 143 7.03 -10.63 -19.13
N LYS A 144 7.84 -11.34 -19.92
CA LYS A 144 7.41 -11.85 -21.24
C LYS A 144 6.55 -13.13 -21.17
N GLY A 145 6.37 -13.76 -20.00
CA GLY A 145 5.89 -15.14 -19.91
C GLY A 145 4.54 -15.41 -19.23
N CYS A 146 3.91 -14.48 -18.50
CA CYS A 146 2.71 -14.84 -17.73
C CYS A 146 1.74 -13.67 -17.49
N SER A 147 0.68 -13.55 -18.30
CA SER A 147 -0.42 -12.60 -18.05
C SER A 147 -1.39 -13.08 -16.96
N THR A 148 -1.42 -14.38 -16.67
CA THR A 148 -2.32 -14.99 -15.67
C THR A 148 -1.97 -14.57 -14.23
N PHE A 149 -0.70 -14.35 -13.94
CA PHE A 149 -0.23 -13.99 -12.60
C PHE A 149 -0.66 -12.57 -12.17
N ASP A 150 -0.77 -11.66 -13.13
CA ASP A 150 -1.19 -10.27 -12.90
C ASP A 150 -2.67 -10.16 -12.50
N THR A 151 -3.52 -11.01 -13.07
CA THR A 151 -4.96 -11.05 -12.76
C THR A 151 -5.21 -11.58 -11.35
N ILE A 152 -4.48 -12.62 -10.95
CA ILE A 152 -4.53 -13.24 -9.63
C ILE A 152 -4.14 -12.22 -8.56
N LEU A 153 -2.99 -11.55 -8.69
CA LEU A 153 -2.52 -10.51 -7.76
C LEU A 153 -3.50 -9.34 -7.59
N LYS A 154 -4.09 -8.86 -8.70
CA LYS A 154 -5.12 -7.81 -8.66
C LYS A 154 -6.35 -8.26 -7.86
N GLN A 155 -6.76 -9.51 -7.99
CA GLN A 155 -7.96 -10.04 -7.34
C GLN A 155 -7.77 -10.27 -5.83
N TYR A 156 -6.64 -10.83 -5.39
CA TYR A 156 -6.36 -11.05 -3.96
C TYR A 156 -6.15 -9.74 -3.18
N THR A 157 -5.52 -8.72 -3.79
CA THR A 157 -5.34 -7.41 -3.17
C THR A 157 -6.69 -6.74 -2.88
N CYS A 158 -7.64 -6.78 -3.82
CA CYS A 158 -8.99 -6.24 -3.62
C CYS A 158 -9.79 -7.01 -2.57
N GLN A 159 -9.62 -8.34 -2.50
CA GLN A 159 -10.44 -9.20 -1.64
C GLN A 159 -10.05 -9.11 -0.15
N CYS A 160 -8.76 -8.91 0.15
CA CYS A 160 -8.29 -8.72 1.53
C CYS A 160 -8.73 -7.38 2.12
N ILE A 161 -8.80 -6.32 1.29
CA ILE A 161 -9.30 -4.99 1.68
C ILE A 161 -10.80 -5.01 1.98
N ILE A 162 -11.59 -5.79 1.24
CA ILE A 162 -13.04 -5.91 1.45
C ILE A 162 -13.35 -6.68 2.76
N ARG A 163 -12.55 -7.70 3.10
CA ARG A 163 -12.83 -8.58 4.25
C ARG A 163 -12.33 -8.03 5.60
N SER A 164 -11.46 -7.01 5.58
CA SER A 164 -10.95 -6.32 6.77
C SER A 164 -11.84 -5.15 7.25
N GLY A 165 -13.00 -4.92 6.62
CA GLY A 165 -14.04 -4.01 7.14
C GLY A 165 -13.71 -2.51 7.03
N LEU A 166 -12.57 -2.11 6.44
CA LEU A 166 -12.28 -0.72 6.13
C LEU A 166 -13.03 -0.28 4.87
N HIS A 167 -14.28 0.15 5.04
CA HIS A 167 -15.19 0.57 3.96
C HIS A 167 -14.77 1.88 3.24
N LYS A 168 -13.57 2.41 3.51
CA LYS A 168 -13.04 3.65 2.92
C LYS A 168 -11.53 3.58 2.73
N THR A 169 -11.03 2.61 1.96
CA THR A 169 -9.64 2.61 1.52
C THR A 169 -9.55 3.10 0.08
N ILE A 170 -8.76 4.15 -0.13
CA ILE A 170 -8.41 4.68 -1.46
C ILE A 170 -7.63 3.58 -2.19
N VAL A 171 -8.26 2.96 -3.18
CA VAL A 171 -7.57 2.08 -4.12
C VAL A 171 -6.73 2.97 -5.03
N ILE A 172 -5.41 3.02 -4.80
CA ILE A 172 -4.49 3.75 -5.67
C ILE A 172 -4.28 2.91 -6.93
N CYS A 173 -5.17 3.09 -7.91
CA CYS A 173 -4.94 2.62 -9.26
C CYS A 173 -3.97 3.56 -9.97
N ASN A 174 -2.95 3.03 -10.63
CA ASN A 174 -2.19 3.76 -11.64
C ASN A 174 -3.15 4.20 -12.77
N ASP A 175 -2.93 5.34 -13.44
CA ASP A 175 -3.87 5.98 -14.37
C ASP A 175 -4.39 5.05 -15.48
N ASN A 176 -3.58 4.08 -15.91
CA ASN A 176 -3.96 3.10 -16.93
C ASN A 176 -4.96 2.03 -16.43
N ASN A 177 -5.16 1.89 -15.12
CA ASN A 177 -6.00 0.87 -14.47
C ASN A 177 -7.22 1.47 -13.74
N ALA A 178 -7.33 2.80 -13.63
CA ALA A 178 -8.42 3.45 -12.92
C ALA A 178 -9.80 3.17 -13.56
N THR A 179 -9.82 3.06 -14.89
CA THR A 179 -11.04 2.75 -15.66
C THR A 179 -11.54 1.33 -15.41
N GLU A 180 -10.63 0.36 -15.23
CA GLU A 180 -10.96 -1.05 -14.96
C GLU A 180 -11.46 -1.28 -13.52
N ALA A 181 -10.89 -0.56 -12.55
CA ALA A 181 -11.37 -0.63 -11.17
C ALA A 181 -12.77 -0.02 -11.00
N GLY A 182 -13.05 1.06 -11.73
CA GLY A 182 -14.36 1.70 -11.76
C GLY A 182 -15.46 0.82 -12.35
N THR A 183 -15.16 0.00 -13.36
CA THR A 183 -16.12 -0.95 -13.95
C THR A 183 -16.40 -2.13 -13.01
N TRP A 184 -15.38 -2.65 -12.32
CA TRP A 184 -15.54 -3.71 -11.32
C TRP A 184 -16.42 -3.26 -10.14
N PHE A 185 -16.20 -2.07 -9.60
CA PHE A 185 -17.04 -1.53 -8.51
C PHE A 185 -18.51 -1.38 -8.93
N LYS A 186 -18.77 -0.94 -10.16
CA LYS A 186 -20.14 -0.87 -10.72
C LYS A 186 -20.77 -2.25 -10.87
N GLN A 187 -19.99 -3.27 -11.23
CA GLN A 187 -20.47 -4.64 -11.40
C GLN A 187 -20.79 -5.31 -10.06
N SER A 188 -19.94 -5.13 -9.04
CA SER A 188 -20.16 -5.66 -7.70
C SER A 188 -21.30 -4.97 -6.94
N ALA A 189 -21.55 -3.68 -7.20
CA ALA A 189 -22.71 -2.95 -6.65
C ALA A 189 -24.04 -3.38 -7.28
N SER A 190 -24.03 -4.02 -8.45
CA SER A 190 -25.25 -4.39 -9.18
C SER A 190 -25.94 -5.67 -8.70
N GLY A 191 -25.38 -6.37 -7.69
CA GLY A 191 -25.95 -7.59 -7.11
C GLY A 191 -26.07 -8.77 -8.09
N PRO A 192 -26.23 -10.00 -7.60
CA PRO A 192 -26.52 -11.13 -8.48
C PRO A 192 -27.89 -10.92 -9.11
N ARG A 193 -27.99 -10.87 -10.46
CA ARG A 193 -29.28 -11.04 -11.12
C ARG A 193 -29.76 -12.45 -10.79
N THR A 194 -30.74 -12.55 -9.90
CA THR A 194 -31.47 -13.80 -9.67
C THR A 194 -32.11 -14.19 -11.00
N GLY A 195 -31.52 -15.17 -11.67
CA GLY A 195 -32.07 -15.77 -12.88
C GLY A 195 -33.44 -16.33 -12.55
N GLY A 196 -34.48 -15.68 -13.06
CA GLY A 196 -35.84 -16.18 -12.99
C GLY A 196 -35.90 -17.54 -13.68
N LEU A 197 -36.22 -18.57 -12.89
CA LEU A 197 -36.62 -19.88 -13.39
C LEU A 197 -37.79 -19.70 -14.34
N ARG A 198 -37.58 -20.01 -15.61
CA ARG A 198 -38.64 -20.13 -16.62
C ARG A 198 -39.43 -21.41 -16.29
N PRO A 199 -40.77 -21.36 -16.13
CA PRO A 199 -41.55 -22.58 -16.01
C PRO A 199 -41.51 -23.33 -17.35
N ALA A 200 -41.25 -24.64 -17.27
CA ALA A 200 -41.36 -25.54 -18.40
C ALA A 200 -42.85 -25.74 -18.73
N ASN A 201 -43.22 -25.44 -19.97
CA ASN A 201 -44.42 -25.95 -20.64
C ASN A 201 -43.95 -26.90 -21.75
#